data_AF-A0A9E3ZRU6-F1
#
_entry.id   AF-A0A9E3ZRU6-F1
#
_cell.length_a   1.000
_cell.length_b   1.000
_cell.length_c   1.000
_cell.angle_alpha   90.00
_cell.angle_beta   90.00
_cell.angle_gamma   90.00
#
_symmetry.space_group_name_H-M   'P 1'
#
loop_
_entity.id
_entity.type
_entity.pdbx_description
1 polymer ?
#
loop_
_entity_poly.entity_id
_entity_poly.type
_entity_poly.pdbx_seq_one_letter_code
_entity_poly.pdbx_strand_id
1 'polypeptide(L)'
;MLAITLFTKEASFYLESPAMALPNLRIDNGHTQRFFEEETPNRYKIAARDVADLLVQGQESRVVLYYGEENTAISTKEFTIHLHETLVLSFKEQPIYFYISLDQKLRFMWQQVPSARAYYLSSQAEFLSNTDESSHLKITIETKNLALNGITLFLTDRQTKEQNSFHLPVDHAIETGPATFSNTFFFDFDETFFMQPFVQQLDSHGYQLVIFDFSVRLSSAVFPLTKRVFRLPAAKKTEIEHSLSFNHETMGFFRFYPTINGNFSARFTLLPYDAGNRYLDYVARPLADTLQAKPIILIFEYPHKAQDNGLAFFCYLMTKQDIFDTYYVIEKNAPDIDNLTPYLDRVVFYKSVEHVRLFFAASYLISSHTPNYGIPLLTKKTEEKRSHMHKIFLQHGITALKNVEPFYGNRSNPGLIDTVIVSS
;
A
#
# COMPACT_ATOMS: atom_id res chain seq x y z
N MET A 1 18.67 30.33 -7.25
CA MET A 1 19.71 29.35 -6.89
C MET A 1 20.53 29.09 -8.14
N LEU A 2 21.85 28.98 -8.06
CA LEU A 2 22.71 28.80 -9.24
C LEU A 2 22.49 27.39 -9.83
N ALA A 3 22.54 27.27 -11.15
CA ALA A 3 22.32 25.99 -11.84
C ALA A 3 23.65 25.30 -12.15
N ILE A 4 23.69 23.99 -11.93
CA ILE A 4 24.78 23.10 -12.34
C ILE A 4 24.20 22.00 -13.21
N THR A 5 24.86 21.72 -14.33
CA THR A 5 24.50 20.62 -15.23
C THR A 5 25.59 19.56 -15.21
N LEU A 6 25.20 18.29 -15.01
CA LEU A 6 26.11 17.15 -15.04
C LEU A 6 25.81 16.27 -16.24
N PHE A 7 26.85 15.82 -16.93
CA PHE A 7 26.75 14.88 -18.04
C PHE A 7 28.06 14.09 -18.22
N THR A 8 28.03 13.07 -19.08
CA THR A 8 29.24 12.36 -19.52
C THR A 8 29.50 12.63 -21.00
N LYS A 9 30.77 12.61 -21.39
CA LYS A 9 31.20 12.62 -22.79
C LYS A 9 32.53 11.87 -22.89
N GLU A 10 32.61 10.94 -23.84
CA GLU A 10 33.76 10.04 -24.00
C GLU A 10 34.08 9.32 -22.68
N ALA A 11 35.31 9.41 -22.18
CA ALA A 11 35.75 8.77 -20.93
C ALA A 11 35.79 9.73 -19.73
N SER A 12 35.06 10.86 -19.80
CA SER A 12 35.08 11.90 -18.78
C SER A 12 33.70 12.30 -18.27
N PHE A 13 33.63 12.63 -16.99
CA PHE A 13 32.48 13.28 -16.36
C PHE A 13 32.64 14.79 -16.49
N TYR A 14 31.53 15.48 -16.74
CA TYR A 14 31.50 16.93 -16.91
C TYR A 14 30.58 17.57 -15.88
N LEU A 15 30.98 18.78 -15.48
CA LEU A 15 30.20 19.69 -14.67
C LEU A 15 30.23 21.07 -15.33
N GLU A 16 29.06 21.64 -15.61
CA GLU A 16 28.91 22.98 -16.16
C GLU A 16 28.16 23.89 -15.17
N SER A 17 28.71 25.07 -14.92
CA SER A 17 28.18 26.06 -13.96
C SER A 17 28.12 27.45 -14.61
N PRO A 18 27.19 27.70 -15.54
CA PRO A 18 27.26 28.86 -16.45
C PRO A 18 27.24 30.22 -15.73
N ALA A 19 26.64 30.28 -14.55
CA ALA A 19 26.45 31.53 -13.79
C ALA A 19 27.51 31.76 -12.70
N MET A 20 28.42 30.81 -12.45
CA MET A 20 29.44 30.92 -11.39
C MET A 20 30.65 30.05 -11.68
N ALA A 21 31.84 30.64 -11.62
CA ALA A 21 33.10 29.90 -11.65
C ALA A 21 33.29 29.07 -10.37
N LEU A 22 33.85 27.87 -10.52
CA LEU A 22 34.14 26.95 -9.42
C LEU A 22 35.66 26.78 -9.31
N PRO A 23 36.37 27.74 -8.69
CA PRO A 23 37.83 27.65 -8.56
C PRO A 23 38.23 26.41 -7.76
N ASN A 24 39.38 25.82 -8.07
CA ASN A 24 39.90 24.63 -7.39
C ASN A 24 38.90 23.46 -7.28
N LEU A 25 38.03 23.29 -8.29
CA LEU A 25 37.07 22.18 -8.35
C LEU A 25 37.83 20.84 -8.31
N ARG A 26 37.55 20.03 -7.29
CA ARG A 26 38.31 18.81 -7.00
C ARG A 26 37.45 17.75 -6.34
N ILE A 27 37.90 16.52 -6.47
CA ILE A 27 37.40 15.38 -5.71
C ILE A 27 38.41 14.97 -4.65
N ASP A 28 37.93 14.61 -3.46
CA ASP A 28 38.76 14.30 -2.30
C ASP A 28 38.19 13.09 -1.53
N ASN A 29 39.09 12.16 -1.16
CA ASN A 29 38.77 10.96 -0.38
C ASN A 29 39.27 11.02 1.09
N GLY A 30 39.78 12.16 1.53
CA GLY A 30 40.38 12.41 2.85
C GLY A 30 41.91 12.25 2.89
N HIS A 31 42.51 11.65 1.86
CA HIS A 31 43.95 11.38 1.78
C HIS A 31 44.59 11.93 0.52
N THR A 32 43.85 11.95 -0.59
CA THR A 32 44.34 12.34 -1.90
C THR A 32 43.26 13.12 -2.63
N GLN A 33 43.70 14.05 -3.49
CA GLN A 33 42.83 14.88 -4.31
C GLN A 33 43.12 14.69 -5.80
N ARG A 34 42.11 14.92 -6.62
CA ARG A 34 42.22 15.09 -8.07
C ARG A 34 41.38 16.29 -8.48
N PHE A 35 41.93 17.10 -9.37
CA PHE A 35 41.30 18.35 -9.82
C PHE A 35 40.61 18.12 -11.16
N PHE A 36 39.54 18.87 -11.38
CA PHE A 36 38.92 18.94 -12.69
C PHE A 36 39.77 19.85 -13.59
N GLU A 37 39.83 19.49 -14.87
CA GLU A 37 40.35 20.35 -15.92
C GLU A 37 39.23 21.27 -16.41
N GLU A 38 39.47 22.58 -16.44
CA GLU A 38 38.55 23.52 -17.08
C GLU A 38 38.79 23.50 -18.60
N GLU A 39 37.84 22.91 -19.34
CA GLU A 39 37.93 22.77 -20.80
C GLU A 39 37.58 24.09 -21.51
N THR A 40 36.53 24.75 -21.02
CA THR A 40 36.11 26.09 -21.41
C THR A 40 35.65 26.83 -20.16
N PRO A 41 35.54 28.17 -20.17
CA PRO A 41 35.09 28.91 -18.98
C PRO A 41 33.81 28.32 -18.39
N ASN A 42 33.86 27.95 -17.11
CA ASN A 42 32.78 27.33 -16.33
C ASN A 42 32.34 25.93 -16.76
N ARG A 43 33.13 25.22 -17.57
CA ARG A 43 32.92 23.82 -17.94
C ARG A 43 34.13 22.99 -17.55
N TYR A 44 33.91 22.08 -16.63
CA TYR A 44 34.94 21.30 -15.98
C TYR A 44 34.79 19.82 -16.35
N LYS A 45 35.90 19.12 -16.56
CA LYS A 45 35.92 17.69 -16.82
C LYS A 45 36.89 16.95 -15.91
N ILE A 46 36.57 15.69 -15.62
CA ILE A 46 37.48 14.75 -14.95
C ILE A 46 37.36 13.38 -15.59
N ALA A 47 38.50 12.75 -15.89
CA ALA A 47 38.49 11.43 -16.52
C ALA A 47 38.06 10.35 -15.52
N ALA A 48 37.35 9.34 -16.00
CA ALA A 48 36.91 8.22 -15.16
C ALA A 48 38.08 7.50 -14.46
N ARG A 49 39.26 7.46 -15.10
CA ARG A 49 40.49 6.90 -14.51
C ARG A 49 40.93 7.66 -13.25
N ASP A 50 40.83 8.99 -13.26
CA ASP A 50 41.32 9.83 -12.14
C ASP A 50 40.36 9.73 -10.96
N VAL A 51 39.06 9.57 -11.25
CA VAL A 51 38.04 9.23 -10.25
C VAL A 51 38.30 7.84 -9.66
N ALA A 52 38.60 6.85 -10.50
CA ALA A 52 38.88 5.48 -10.08
C ALA A 52 40.13 5.39 -9.20
N ASP A 53 41.18 6.16 -9.49
CA ASP A 53 42.41 6.20 -8.69
C ASP A 53 42.19 6.64 -7.24
N LEU A 54 41.12 7.41 -6.98
CA LEU A 54 40.74 7.87 -5.64
C LEU A 54 39.78 6.92 -4.92
N LEU A 55 39.13 6.03 -5.66
CA LEU A 55 38.17 5.06 -5.13
C LEU A 55 38.92 3.75 -4.87
N VAL A 56 38.89 3.25 -3.63
CA VAL A 56 39.48 1.94 -3.34
C VAL A 56 38.52 0.85 -3.80
N GLN A 57 38.98 -0.02 -4.71
CA GLN A 57 38.18 -1.13 -5.22
C GLN A 57 37.68 -2.01 -4.05
N GLY A 58 36.36 -2.20 -3.94
CA GLY A 58 35.74 -3.05 -2.91
C GLY A 58 35.50 -2.37 -1.56
N GLN A 59 35.80 -1.08 -1.38
CA GLN A 59 35.40 -0.31 -0.20
C GLN A 59 34.21 0.62 -0.51
N GLU A 60 33.41 0.94 0.51
CA GLU A 60 32.39 2.00 0.43
C GLU A 60 33.00 3.40 0.46
N SER A 61 34.12 3.62 -0.23
CA SER A 61 34.75 4.95 -0.31
C SER A 61 33.87 5.84 -1.19
N ARG A 62 33.36 6.93 -0.63
CA ARG A 62 32.62 7.96 -1.38
C ARG A 62 33.52 9.18 -1.49
N VAL A 63 33.85 9.55 -2.72
CA VAL A 63 34.69 10.72 -2.97
C VAL A 63 33.78 11.93 -3.12
N VAL A 64 34.06 12.98 -2.35
CA VAL A 64 33.23 14.19 -2.28
C VAL A 64 33.79 15.25 -3.22
N LEU A 65 32.90 15.99 -3.86
CA LEU A 65 33.24 17.10 -4.75
C LEU A 65 33.28 18.43 -3.98
N TYR A 66 34.40 19.13 -4.06
CA TYR A 66 34.66 20.41 -3.40
C TYR A 66 35.08 21.49 -4.40
N TYR A 67 34.79 22.75 -4.08
CA TYR A 67 35.30 23.92 -4.81
C TYR A 67 35.73 25.01 -3.82
N GLY A 68 36.59 25.92 -4.26
CA GLY A 68 37.16 26.99 -3.44
C GLY A 68 38.32 26.52 -2.55
N GLU A 69 38.88 27.48 -1.81
CA GLU A 69 39.98 27.25 -0.84
C GLU A 69 39.47 26.58 0.45
N GLU A 70 38.26 26.91 0.87
CA GLU A 70 37.55 26.18 1.92
C GLU A 70 36.96 24.90 1.29
N ASN A 71 37.02 23.75 1.96
CA ASN A 71 36.46 22.47 1.46
C ASN A 71 34.92 22.51 1.40
N THR A 72 34.36 23.38 0.55
CA THR A 72 32.92 23.61 0.38
C THR A 72 32.36 22.56 -0.56
N ALA A 73 31.56 21.65 -0.03
CA ALA A 73 30.98 20.56 -0.81
C ALA A 73 29.82 21.05 -1.67
N ILE A 74 29.80 20.67 -2.95
CA ILE A 74 28.67 21.02 -3.83
C ILE A 74 27.43 20.25 -3.38
N SER A 75 26.35 20.97 -3.07
CA SER A 75 25.13 20.40 -2.53
C SER A 75 23.87 20.98 -3.16
N THR A 76 22.77 20.22 -3.12
CA THR A 76 21.46 20.65 -3.66
C THR A 76 20.82 21.78 -2.84
N LYS A 77 21.41 22.14 -1.69
CA LYS A 77 20.99 23.30 -0.89
C LYS A 77 21.45 24.63 -1.49
N GLU A 78 22.59 24.62 -2.15
CA GLU A 78 23.23 25.80 -2.74
C GLU A 78 23.01 25.89 -4.24
N PHE A 79 22.86 24.73 -4.90
CA PHE A 79 22.76 24.61 -6.35
C PHE A 79 21.50 23.85 -6.77
N THR A 80 20.89 24.31 -7.85
CA THR A 80 19.92 23.52 -8.62
C THR A 80 20.71 22.64 -9.58
N ILE A 81 20.71 21.33 -9.33
CA ILE A 81 21.54 20.38 -10.06
C ILE A 81 20.67 19.62 -11.06
N HIS A 82 21.01 19.72 -12.34
CA HIS A 82 20.38 18.99 -13.44
C HIS A 82 21.27 17.82 -13.86
N LEU A 83 20.67 16.63 -13.92
CA LEU A 83 21.32 15.39 -14.34
C LEU A 83 20.89 15.07 -15.77
N HIS A 84 21.84 15.01 -16.71
CA HIS A 84 21.55 14.58 -18.10
C HIS A 84 21.56 13.06 -18.26
N GLU A 85 21.21 12.61 -19.46
CA GLU A 85 20.83 11.24 -19.84
C GLU A 85 21.74 10.12 -19.35
N THR A 86 23.03 10.35 -19.12
CA THR A 86 23.92 9.33 -18.57
C THR A 86 24.95 9.95 -17.64
N LEU A 87 25.04 9.40 -16.42
CA LEU A 87 26.06 9.75 -15.42
C LEU A 87 26.80 8.52 -14.91
N VAL A 88 27.03 7.59 -15.83
CA VAL A 88 27.78 6.36 -15.61
C VAL A 88 28.90 6.28 -16.64
N LEU A 89 30.12 5.99 -16.17
CA LEU A 89 31.23 5.58 -17.03
C LEU A 89 31.82 4.28 -16.50
N SER A 90 32.39 3.47 -17.39
CA SER A 90 33.06 2.23 -17.01
C SER A 90 34.57 2.43 -16.98
N PHE A 91 35.21 1.92 -15.93
CA PHE A 91 36.67 1.81 -15.85
C PHE A 91 37.02 0.39 -15.40
N LYS A 92 37.88 -0.30 -16.15
CA LYS A 92 38.19 -1.73 -15.95
C LYS A 92 36.92 -2.59 -15.83
N GLU A 93 35.96 -2.38 -16.74
CA GLU A 93 34.66 -3.08 -16.79
C GLU A 93 33.75 -2.86 -15.56
N GLN A 94 34.10 -1.91 -14.68
CA GLN A 94 33.32 -1.61 -13.47
C GLN A 94 32.72 -0.21 -13.55
N PRO A 95 31.44 -0.02 -13.15
CA PRO A 95 30.75 1.25 -13.31
C PRO A 95 31.11 2.25 -12.21
N ILE A 96 31.36 3.48 -12.60
CA ILE A 96 31.55 4.66 -11.75
C ILE A 96 30.36 5.58 -11.97
N TYR A 97 29.71 5.99 -10.89
CA TYR A 97 28.52 6.83 -10.92
C TYR A 97 28.82 8.22 -10.37
N PHE A 98 28.36 9.25 -11.08
CA PHE A 98 28.33 10.62 -10.59
C PHE A 98 26.91 10.94 -10.11
N TYR A 99 26.71 11.08 -8.80
CA TYR A 99 25.37 11.04 -8.21
C TYR A 99 25.20 12.03 -7.05
N ILE A 100 23.95 12.22 -6.65
CA ILE A 100 23.57 12.97 -5.45
C ILE A 100 23.37 12.01 -4.29
N SER A 101 24.10 12.22 -3.20
CA SER A 101 24.04 11.39 -2.01
C SER A 101 22.80 11.66 -1.15
N LEU A 102 22.53 10.78 -0.18
CA LEU A 102 21.41 10.94 0.76
C LEU A 102 21.48 12.25 1.57
N ASP A 103 22.69 12.69 1.92
CA ASP A 103 22.96 13.98 2.57
C ASP A 103 23.03 15.16 1.57
N GLN A 104 22.52 14.95 0.34
CA GLN A 104 22.27 15.97 -0.67
C GLN A 104 23.53 16.62 -1.26
N LYS A 105 24.64 15.86 -1.36
CA LYS A 105 25.93 16.32 -1.93
C LYS A 105 26.29 15.58 -3.21
N LEU A 106 27.06 16.23 -4.08
CA LEU A 106 27.64 15.57 -5.24
C LEU A 106 28.83 14.70 -4.86
N ARG A 107 28.81 13.45 -5.34
CA ARG A 107 29.82 12.45 -5.03
C ARG A 107 30.03 11.49 -6.19
N PHE A 108 31.17 10.80 -6.15
CA PHE A 108 31.41 9.61 -6.98
C PHE A 108 31.30 8.33 -6.14
N MET A 109 30.84 7.26 -6.77
CA MET A 109 30.87 5.90 -6.21
C MET A 109 31.31 4.89 -7.28
N TRP A 110 32.02 3.84 -6.85
CA TRP A 110 32.46 2.74 -7.70
C TRP A 110 31.69 1.47 -7.33
N GLN A 111 31.14 0.76 -8.32
CA GLN A 111 30.44 -0.54 -8.19
C GLN A 111 29.12 -0.53 -7.41
N GLN A 112 28.91 0.43 -6.50
CA GLN A 112 27.67 0.59 -5.77
C GLN A 112 26.61 1.31 -6.61
N VAL A 113 25.35 1.15 -6.21
CA VAL A 113 24.22 1.77 -6.92
C VAL A 113 23.69 2.98 -6.13
N PRO A 114 23.46 4.14 -6.78
CA PRO A 114 22.87 5.31 -6.12
C PRO A 114 21.53 5.01 -5.44
N SER A 115 21.32 5.58 -4.25
CA SER A 115 20.11 5.32 -3.47
C SER A 115 18.89 6.03 -4.03
N ALA A 116 17.83 5.27 -4.36
CA ALA A 116 16.54 5.84 -4.79
C ALA A 116 15.96 6.84 -3.78
N ARG A 117 16.25 6.67 -2.48
CA ARG A 117 15.74 7.53 -1.41
C ARG A 117 16.28 8.97 -1.50
N ALA A 118 17.44 9.18 -2.10
CA ALA A 118 18.05 10.51 -2.26
C ALA A 118 17.22 11.43 -3.18
N TYR A 119 16.45 10.82 -4.09
CA TYR A 119 15.68 11.51 -5.12
C TYR A 119 14.17 11.52 -4.83
N TYR A 120 13.63 10.53 -4.10
CA TYR A 120 12.21 10.44 -3.78
C TYR A 120 11.75 11.53 -2.79
N LEU A 121 10.72 12.29 -3.17
CA LEU A 121 10.05 13.27 -2.29
C LEU A 121 8.72 12.72 -1.77
N SER A 122 7.79 12.44 -2.68
CA SER A 122 6.43 12.00 -2.36
C SER A 122 5.88 11.10 -3.46
N SER A 123 4.78 10.41 -3.16
CA SER A 123 3.98 9.73 -4.18
C SER A 123 2.53 9.67 -3.76
N GLN A 124 1.66 9.44 -4.72
CA GLN A 124 0.25 9.19 -4.50
C GLN A 124 -0.33 8.33 -5.61
N ALA A 125 -1.36 7.58 -5.27
CA ALA A 125 -2.17 6.79 -6.19
C ALA A 125 -3.63 7.28 -6.15
N GLU A 126 -4.21 7.48 -7.33
CA GLU A 126 -5.57 7.99 -7.52
C GLU A 126 -6.25 7.18 -8.64
N PHE A 127 -7.55 6.90 -8.49
CA PHE A 127 -8.34 6.35 -9.59
C PHE A 127 -8.95 7.47 -10.43
N LEU A 128 -8.89 7.29 -11.76
CA LEU A 128 -9.38 8.31 -12.69
C LEU A 128 -10.80 8.03 -13.21
N SER A 129 -11.11 6.76 -13.44
CA SER A 129 -12.42 6.30 -13.90
C SER A 129 -12.45 4.77 -13.82
N ASN A 130 -13.64 4.22 -13.63
CA ASN A 130 -13.85 2.78 -13.70
C ASN A 130 -14.70 2.45 -14.91
N THR A 131 -14.38 1.35 -15.57
CA THR A 131 -15.38 0.57 -16.30
C THR A 131 -15.81 -0.60 -15.42
N ASP A 132 -16.82 -1.38 -15.82
CA ASP A 132 -17.28 -2.54 -15.05
C ASP A 132 -16.20 -3.65 -14.93
N GLU A 133 -15.12 -3.60 -15.73
CA GLU A 133 -14.09 -4.67 -15.80
C GLU A 133 -12.64 -4.18 -15.59
N SER A 134 -12.38 -2.87 -15.63
CA SER A 134 -11.03 -2.31 -15.48
C SER A 134 -10.98 -1.09 -14.57
N SER A 135 -10.00 -1.10 -13.67
CA SER A 135 -9.69 0.03 -12.79
C SER A 135 -8.47 0.78 -13.31
N HIS A 136 -8.62 2.08 -13.59
CA HIS A 136 -7.56 2.92 -14.13
C HIS A 136 -6.86 3.71 -13.02
N LEU A 137 -5.68 3.24 -12.63
CA LEU A 137 -4.89 3.82 -11.55
C LEU A 137 -3.86 4.81 -12.12
N LYS A 138 -3.94 6.07 -11.69
CA LYS A 138 -2.89 7.06 -11.87
C LYS A 138 -1.96 7.05 -10.67
N ILE A 139 -0.66 6.95 -10.95
CA ILE A 139 0.39 7.07 -9.94
C ILE A 139 1.18 8.34 -10.27
N THR A 140 1.32 9.22 -9.29
CA THR A 140 2.19 10.41 -9.39
C THR A 140 3.31 10.29 -8.38
N ILE A 141 4.56 10.49 -8.82
CA ILE A 141 5.75 10.45 -7.96
C ILE A 141 6.49 11.77 -8.12
N GLU A 142 6.70 12.47 -7.02
CA GLU A 142 7.56 13.65 -6.99
C GLU A 142 8.99 13.26 -6.66
N THR A 143 9.92 13.75 -7.47
CA THR A 143 11.35 13.53 -7.28
C THR A 143 12.12 14.85 -7.30
N LYS A 144 13.28 14.85 -6.66
CA LYS A 144 14.28 15.92 -6.72
C LYS A 144 15.45 15.49 -7.60
N ASN A 145 15.93 16.38 -8.46
CA ASN A 145 17.08 16.27 -9.36
C ASN A 145 17.03 15.14 -10.41
N LEU A 146 15.98 14.32 -10.42
CA LEU A 146 15.93 13.14 -11.27
C LEU A 146 14.54 12.92 -11.84
N ALA A 147 14.38 13.16 -13.15
CA ALA A 147 13.22 12.67 -13.89
C ALA A 147 13.30 11.14 -14.01
N LEU A 148 12.17 10.47 -13.82
CA LEU A 148 12.07 9.01 -13.92
C LEU A 148 11.75 8.60 -15.36
N ASN A 149 12.26 7.45 -15.79
CA ASN A 149 11.87 6.83 -17.07
C ASN A 149 10.85 5.70 -16.91
N GLY A 150 10.62 5.25 -15.67
CA GLY A 150 9.71 4.14 -15.39
C GLY A 150 9.65 3.79 -13.90
N ILE A 151 8.73 2.90 -13.56
CA ILE A 151 8.63 2.27 -12.25
C ILE A 151 8.37 0.77 -12.39
N THR A 152 8.71 0.01 -11.34
CA THR A 152 8.11 -1.31 -11.10
C THR A 152 7.03 -1.13 -10.04
N LEU A 153 5.77 -1.36 -10.40
CA LEU A 153 4.65 -1.47 -9.46
C LEU A 153 4.59 -2.89 -8.90
N PHE A 154 4.36 -3.01 -7.60
CA PHE A 154 4.23 -4.27 -6.89
C PHE A 154 2.87 -4.34 -6.20
N LEU A 155 2.17 -5.45 -6.42
CA LEU A 155 0.96 -5.84 -5.70
C LEU A 155 1.32 -7.02 -4.80
N THR A 156 1.37 -6.79 -3.49
CA THR A 156 1.77 -7.79 -2.50
C THR A 156 0.57 -8.25 -1.70
N ASP A 157 0.30 -9.56 -1.67
CA ASP A 157 -0.65 -10.13 -0.71
C ASP A 157 -0.12 -9.96 0.71
N ARG A 158 -0.90 -9.30 1.57
CA ARG A 158 -0.49 -8.95 2.92
C ARG A 158 -0.26 -10.18 3.80
N GLN A 159 -1.00 -11.26 3.59
CA GLN A 159 -0.94 -12.48 4.38
C GLN A 159 0.14 -13.43 3.86
N THR A 160 0.09 -13.80 2.57
CA THR A 160 1.00 -14.79 1.98
C THR A 160 2.38 -14.21 1.64
N LYS A 161 2.47 -12.88 1.49
CA LYS A 161 3.65 -12.15 1.00
C LYS A 161 3.99 -12.42 -0.47
N GLU A 162 3.14 -13.13 -1.19
CA GLU A 162 3.27 -13.30 -2.63
C GLU A 162 3.15 -11.94 -3.33
N GLN A 163 3.88 -11.77 -4.41
CA GLN A 163 4.02 -10.48 -5.07
C GLN A 163 3.96 -10.61 -6.59
N ASN A 164 3.09 -9.83 -7.21
CA ASN A 164 3.07 -9.59 -8.65
C ASN A 164 3.74 -8.24 -8.94
N SER A 165 4.44 -8.15 -10.07
CA SER A 165 5.16 -6.94 -10.46
C SER A 165 4.90 -6.53 -11.89
N PHE A 166 4.70 -5.23 -12.11
CA PHE A 166 4.37 -4.65 -13.41
C PHE A 166 5.37 -3.53 -13.72
N HIS A 167 5.94 -3.53 -14.92
CA HIS A 167 6.81 -2.46 -15.40
C HIS A 167 5.96 -1.39 -16.08
N LEU A 168 6.00 -0.16 -15.56
CA LEU A 168 5.25 0.96 -16.10
C LEU A 168 6.23 2.00 -16.63
N PRO A 169 6.22 2.29 -17.94
CA PRO A 169 6.99 3.41 -18.47
C PRO A 169 6.42 4.74 -17.96
N VAL A 170 7.27 5.75 -17.85
CA VAL A 170 6.77 7.11 -17.56
C VAL A 170 5.88 7.58 -18.71
N ASP A 171 4.71 8.12 -18.39
CA ASP A 171 3.84 8.74 -19.39
C ASP A 171 4.34 10.16 -19.69
N HIS A 172 4.54 10.95 -18.63
CA HIS A 172 5.22 12.24 -18.71
C HIS A 172 5.95 12.57 -17.41
N ALA A 173 7.05 13.31 -17.53
CA ALA A 173 7.77 13.92 -16.42
C ALA A 173 7.85 15.43 -16.65
N ILE A 174 7.28 16.21 -15.74
CA ILE A 174 7.21 17.68 -15.84
C ILE A 174 8.02 18.28 -14.70
N GLU A 175 8.91 19.21 -15.01
CA GLU A 175 9.62 19.98 -13.99
C GLU A 175 8.65 21.02 -13.38
N THR A 176 8.33 20.88 -12.10
CA THR A 176 7.35 21.71 -11.37
C THR A 176 8.01 22.77 -10.47
N GLY A 177 9.32 22.72 -10.35
CA GLY A 177 10.14 23.65 -9.58
C GLY A 177 11.63 23.36 -9.81
N PRO A 178 12.56 24.12 -9.18
CA PRO A 178 13.99 24.02 -9.48
C PRO A 178 14.53 22.60 -9.30
N ALA A 179 14.76 21.86 -10.39
CA ALA A 179 15.09 20.43 -10.38
C ALA A 179 14.12 19.59 -9.52
N THR A 180 12.83 19.88 -9.57
CA THR A 180 11.77 19.07 -8.96
C THR A 180 10.87 18.56 -10.07
N PHE A 181 10.65 17.25 -10.14
CA PHE A 181 9.88 16.61 -11.21
C PHE A 181 8.63 15.95 -10.66
N SER A 182 7.50 16.17 -11.33
CA SER A 182 6.29 15.37 -11.19
C SER A 182 6.28 14.32 -12.29
N ASN A 183 6.31 13.05 -11.92
CA ASN A 183 6.37 11.92 -12.84
C ASN A 183 5.03 11.16 -12.77
N THR A 184 4.35 11.03 -13.91
CA THR A 184 3.04 10.39 -13.99
C THR A 184 3.14 9.03 -14.68
N PHE A 185 2.43 8.05 -14.12
CA PHE A 185 2.31 6.68 -14.62
C PHE A 185 0.84 6.26 -14.58
N PHE A 186 0.46 5.38 -15.49
CA PHE A 186 -0.87 4.78 -15.54
C PHE A 186 -0.75 3.26 -15.44
N PHE A 187 -1.69 2.66 -14.71
CA PHE A 187 -1.83 1.21 -14.62
C PHE A 187 -3.28 0.84 -14.84
N ASP A 188 -3.52 0.09 -15.91
CA ASP A 188 -4.81 -0.50 -16.22
C ASP A 188 -4.87 -1.87 -15.56
N PHE A 189 -5.68 -1.97 -14.52
CA PHE A 189 -5.81 -3.20 -13.75
C PHE A 189 -6.97 -4.03 -14.28
N ASP A 190 -6.66 -5.05 -15.08
CA ASP A 190 -7.60 -6.12 -15.42
C ASP A 190 -7.71 -7.07 -14.22
N GLU A 191 -8.68 -6.77 -13.37
CA GLU A 191 -8.92 -7.49 -12.13
C GLU A 191 -9.44 -8.89 -12.36
N THR A 192 -10.23 -9.08 -13.43
CA THR A 192 -10.75 -10.40 -13.78
C THR A 192 -9.58 -11.31 -14.08
N PHE A 193 -8.70 -10.92 -15.01
CA PHE A 193 -7.51 -11.68 -15.36
C PHE A 193 -6.59 -11.90 -14.14
N PHE A 194 -6.33 -10.84 -13.37
CA PHE A 194 -5.46 -10.92 -12.21
C PHE A 194 -5.98 -11.89 -11.14
N MET A 195 -7.30 -11.93 -10.92
CA MET A 195 -7.89 -12.74 -9.86
C MET A 195 -8.19 -14.18 -10.26
N GLN A 196 -8.23 -14.52 -11.56
CA GLN A 196 -8.50 -15.90 -12.01
C GLN A 196 -7.70 -16.98 -11.25
N PRO A 197 -6.38 -16.85 -11.02
CA PRO A 197 -5.61 -17.87 -10.29
C PRO A 197 -5.98 -17.97 -8.81
N PHE A 198 -6.36 -16.85 -8.20
CA PHE A 198 -6.71 -16.77 -6.78
C PHE A 198 -8.11 -17.32 -6.53
N VAL A 199 -9.09 -17.02 -7.40
CA VAL A 199 -10.49 -17.43 -7.22
C VAL A 199 -10.63 -18.94 -7.09
N GLN A 200 -9.84 -19.73 -7.83
CA GLN A 200 -9.87 -21.19 -7.77
C GLN A 200 -9.39 -21.77 -6.42
N GLN A 201 -8.66 -20.98 -5.63
CA GLN A 201 -8.08 -21.40 -4.35
C GLN A 201 -8.88 -20.88 -3.15
N LEU A 202 -9.86 -20.01 -3.40
CA LEU A 202 -10.63 -19.32 -2.38
C LEU A 202 -12.03 -19.92 -2.27
N ASP A 203 -12.42 -20.30 -1.06
CA ASP A 203 -13.78 -20.68 -0.69
C ASP A 203 -14.70 -19.44 -0.60
N SER A 204 -15.72 -19.37 -1.46
CA SER A 204 -16.71 -18.28 -1.45
C SER A 204 -17.62 -18.31 -0.21
N HIS A 205 -17.71 -19.43 0.52
CA HIS A 205 -18.47 -19.55 1.76
C HIS A 205 -17.64 -19.30 3.03
N GLY A 206 -16.31 -19.31 2.90
CA GLY A 206 -15.39 -19.14 4.01
C GLY A 206 -15.05 -17.67 4.32
N TYR A 207 -14.61 -17.42 5.55
CA TYR A 207 -13.99 -16.16 5.93
C TYR A 207 -12.59 -16.05 5.36
N GLN A 208 -12.36 -14.99 4.58
CA GLN A 208 -11.09 -14.69 3.95
C GLN A 208 -10.86 -13.19 3.97
N LEU A 209 -9.62 -12.81 4.25
CA LEU A 209 -9.18 -11.43 4.24
C LEU A 209 -8.02 -11.27 3.26
N VAL A 210 -8.35 -11.25 1.98
CA VAL A 210 -7.36 -10.99 0.92
C VAL A 210 -7.15 -9.48 0.85
N ILE A 211 -5.92 -9.03 1.13
CA ILE A 211 -5.55 -7.62 1.06
C ILE A 211 -4.27 -7.48 0.24
N PHE A 212 -4.33 -6.65 -0.80
CA PHE A 212 -3.19 -6.29 -1.63
C PHE A 212 -2.63 -4.94 -1.23
N ASP A 213 -1.30 -4.92 -1.05
CA ASP A 213 -0.50 -3.75 -0.73
C ASP A 213 0.24 -3.27 -1.98
N PHE A 214 -0.02 -2.03 -2.40
CA PHE A 214 0.59 -1.40 -3.58
C PHE A 214 1.87 -0.62 -3.27
N SER A 215 2.98 -0.97 -3.92
CA SER A 215 4.26 -0.29 -3.71
C SER A 215 5.06 -0.17 -5.00
N VAL A 216 6.04 0.74 -5.04
CA VAL A 216 6.80 1.05 -6.25
C VAL A 216 8.30 1.03 -6.03
N ARG A 217 9.04 0.63 -7.06
CA ARG A 217 10.48 0.86 -7.19
C ARG A 217 10.74 1.76 -8.38
N LEU A 218 11.58 2.77 -8.16
CA LEU A 218 11.90 3.78 -9.16
C LEU A 218 12.90 3.24 -10.20
N SER A 219 12.75 3.68 -11.45
CA SER A 219 13.73 3.45 -12.53
C SER A 219 14.19 4.79 -13.09
N SER A 220 15.44 4.84 -13.54
CA SER A 220 16.04 6.03 -14.14
C SER A 220 16.87 5.64 -15.37
N ALA A 221 16.86 6.51 -16.38
CA ALA A 221 17.74 6.41 -17.54
C ALA A 221 19.17 6.88 -17.24
N VAL A 222 19.35 7.76 -16.23
CA VAL A 222 20.64 8.39 -15.88
C VAL A 222 21.62 7.37 -15.28
N PHE A 223 21.12 6.51 -14.39
CA PHE A 223 21.82 5.38 -13.78
C PHE A 223 20.82 4.43 -13.09
N PRO A 224 21.18 3.15 -12.86
CA PRO A 224 20.41 2.28 -11.97
C PRO A 224 20.27 2.86 -10.56
N LEU A 225 19.17 2.51 -9.90
CA LEU A 225 18.88 2.89 -8.51
C LEU A 225 18.84 1.65 -7.61
N THR A 226 19.07 1.85 -6.31
CA THR A 226 18.91 0.77 -5.32
C THR A 226 17.52 0.14 -5.39
N LYS A 227 17.41 -1.14 -5.01
CA LYS A 227 16.15 -1.91 -5.00
C LYS A 227 15.14 -1.47 -3.93
N ARG A 228 15.23 -0.24 -3.42
CA ARG A 228 14.33 0.28 -2.39
C ARG A 228 12.90 0.39 -2.95
N VAL A 229 11.95 -0.07 -2.16
CA VAL A 229 10.52 -0.03 -2.45
C VAL A 229 9.84 1.03 -1.58
N PHE A 230 8.87 1.75 -2.15
CA PHE A 230 8.08 2.78 -1.48
C PHE A 230 6.61 2.37 -1.48
N ARG A 231 5.95 2.33 -0.31
CA ARG A 231 4.49 2.17 -0.24
C ARG A 231 3.84 3.37 -0.94
N LEU A 232 2.79 3.13 -1.71
CA LEU A 232 2.02 4.21 -2.34
C LEU A 232 0.98 4.76 -1.36
N PRO A 233 1.01 6.04 -1.01
CA PRO A 233 -0.10 6.73 -0.35
C PRO A 233 -1.32 6.85 -1.27
N ALA A 234 -2.52 6.84 -0.71
CA ALA A 234 -3.75 7.10 -1.46
C ALA A 234 -4.02 8.62 -1.55
N ALA A 235 -4.53 9.08 -2.68
CA ALA A 235 -5.04 10.45 -2.83
C ALA A 235 -6.34 10.66 -2.02
N LYS A 236 -6.71 11.94 -1.80
CA LYS A 236 -7.97 12.29 -1.14
C LYS A 236 -9.14 11.91 -2.06
N LYS A 237 -9.99 10.94 -1.64
CA LYS A 237 -11.14 10.33 -2.37
C LYS A 237 -10.85 9.08 -3.22
N THR A 238 -9.91 8.23 -2.80
CA THR A 238 -9.58 6.99 -3.55
C THR A 238 -10.39 5.76 -3.12
N GLU A 239 -11.52 5.94 -2.44
CA GLU A 239 -12.38 4.78 -2.08
C GLU A 239 -13.27 4.39 -3.24
N ILE A 240 -13.02 3.19 -3.76
CA ILE A 240 -13.74 2.60 -4.88
C ILE A 240 -14.14 1.18 -4.51
N GLU A 241 -15.36 0.81 -4.87
CA GLU A 241 -15.90 -0.54 -4.71
C GLU A 241 -16.59 -0.97 -6.00
N HIS A 242 -16.37 -2.22 -6.39
CA HIS A 242 -17.09 -2.82 -7.49
C HIS A 242 -17.07 -4.35 -7.39
N SER A 243 -17.98 -4.97 -8.13
CA SER A 243 -18.18 -6.41 -8.17
C SER A 243 -17.79 -6.98 -9.52
N LEU A 244 -17.23 -8.18 -9.53
CA LEU A 244 -16.85 -8.92 -10.72
C LEU A 244 -17.52 -10.29 -10.69
N SER A 245 -18.13 -10.70 -11.81
CA SER A 245 -18.69 -12.04 -11.96
C SER A 245 -17.63 -12.96 -12.57
N PHE A 246 -17.10 -13.93 -11.80
CA PHE A 246 -16.08 -14.85 -12.31
C PHE A 246 -16.70 -16.05 -13.04
N ASN A 247 -17.85 -16.51 -12.57
CA ASN A 247 -18.62 -17.62 -13.14
C ASN A 247 -20.08 -17.53 -12.64
N HIS A 248 -20.91 -18.52 -12.97
CA HIS A 248 -22.32 -18.58 -12.50
C HIS A 248 -22.47 -18.93 -11.01
N GLU A 249 -21.39 -19.16 -10.27
CA GLU A 249 -21.40 -19.63 -8.88
C GLU A 249 -20.80 -18.63 -7.89
N THR A 250 -19.91 -17.75 -8.33
CA THR A 250 -19.10 -16.88 -7.47
C THR A 250 -19.00 -15.47 -8.03
N MET A 251 -19.19 -14.50 -7.14
CA MET A 251 -18.98 -13.07 -7.38
C MET A 251 -17.87 -12.56 -6.47
N GLY A 252 -16.92 -11.81 -7.00
CA GLY A 252 -15.90 -11.14 -6.22
C GLY A 252 -16.18 -9.65 -6.05
N PHE A 253 -15.65 -9.09 -4.98
CA PHE A 253 -15.82 -7.70 -4.60
C PHE A 253 -14.45 -7.11 -4.32
N PHE A 254 -14.09 -6.07 -5.06
CA PHE A 254 -12.93 -5.25 -4.78
C PHE A 254 -13.36 -4.02 -3.99
N ARG A 255 -12.53 -3.68 -3.01
CA ARG A 255 -12.54 -2.37 -2.38
C ARG A 255 -11.13 -1.82 -2.37
N PHE A 256 -10.91 -0.73 -3.05
CA PHE A 256 -9.69 0.04 -2.91
C PHE A 256 -9.90 1.14 -1.89
N TYR A 257 -8.92 1.32 -1.00
CA TYR A 257 -9.10 2.19 0.15
C TYR A 257 -7.76 2.69 0.71
N PRO A 258 -7.75 3.86 1.38
CA PRO A 258 -6.66 4.26 2.24
C PRO A 258 -6.66 3.42 3.53
N THR A 259 -5.54 2.81 3.85
CA THR A 259 -5.29 2.21 5.17
C THR A 259 -5.27 3.28 6.27
N ILE A 260 -5.26 2.87 7.54
CA ILE A 260 -5.12 3.76 8.71
C ILE A 260 -3.87 4.66 8.59
N ASN A 261 -2.80 4.16 7.97
CA ASN A 261 -1.56 4.91 7.74
C ASN A 261 -1.59 5.76 6.45
N GLY A 262 -2.72 5.84 5.76
CA GLY A 262 -2.89 6.57 4.50
C GLY A 262 -2.36 5.86 3.25
N ASN A 263 -1.81 4.64 3.37
CA ASN A 263 -1.34 3.87 2.20
C ASN A 263 -2.50 3.32 1.39
N PHE A 264 -2.34 3.30 0.08
CA PHE A 264 -3.24 2.68 -0.87
C PHE A 264 -3.15 1.14 -0.81
N SER A 265 -4.31 0.51 -0.64
CA SER A 265 -4.48 -0.94 -0.60
C SER A 265 -5.79 -1.34 -1.28
N ALA A 266 -5.88 -2.60 -1.68
CA ALA A 266 -7.13 -3.22 -2.12
C ALA A 266 -7.49 -4.35 -1.18
N ARG A 267 -8.78 -4.51 -0.89
CA ARG A 267 -9.35 -5.71 -0.27
C ARG A 267 -10.12 -6.45 -1.35
N PHE A 268 -10.01 -7.77 -1.34
CA PHE A 268 -10.82 -8.64 -2.18
C PHE A 268 -11.61 -9.61 -1.31
N THR A 269 -12.84 -9.90 -1.70
CA THR A 269 -13.71 -10.88 -1.03
C THR A 269 -14.59 -11.59 -2.03
N LEU A 270 -14.79 -12.90 -1.85
CA LEU A 270 -15.76 -13.69 -2.61
C LEU A 270 -17.06 -13.85 -1.85
N LEU A 271 -18.16 -13.88 -2.61
CA LEU A 271 -19.47 -14.39 -2.20
C LEU A 271 -19.97 -15.42 -3.23
N PRO A 272 -20.81 -16.38 -2.81
CA PRO A 272 -21.63 -17.13 -3.76
C PRO A 272 -22.46 -16.16 -4.61
N TYR A 273 -22.65 -16.45 -5.89
CA TYR A 273 -23.26 -15.55 -6.87
C TYR A 273 -24.61 -15.00 -6.40
N ASP A 274 -25.49 -15.87 -5.89
CA ASP A 274 -26.81 -15.48 -5.38
C ASP A 274 -26.73 -14.56 -4.16
N ALA A 275 -25.77 -14.79 -3.26
CA ALA A 275 -25.53 -13.93 -2.11
C ALA A 275 -24.95 -12.58 -2.54
N GLY A 276 -24.09 -12.57 -3.56
CA GLY A 276 -23.59 -11.36 -4.21
C GLY A 276 -24.71 -10.53 -4.82
N ASN A 277 -25.58 -11.13 -5.62
CA ASN A 277 -26.76 -10.45 -6.18
C ASN A 277 -27.67 -9.89 -5.09
N ARG A 278 -27.94 -10.69 -4.04
CA ARG A 278 -28.73 -10.21 -2.91
C ARG A 278 -28.06 -9.02 -2.21
N TYR A 279 -26.74 -9.01 -2.10
CA TYR A 279 -26.01 -7.86 -1.56
C TYR A 279 -26.15 -6.63 -2.46
N LEU A 280 -26.01 -6.80 -3.78
CA LEU A 280 -26.17 -5.69 -4.74
C LEU A 280 -27.58 -5.06 -4.68
N ASP A 281 -28.63 -5.86 -4.45
CA ASP A 281 -29.98 -5.35 -4.19
C ASP A 281 -30.03 -4.38 -2.99
N TYR A 282 -29.25 -4.65 -1.93
CA TYR A 282 -29.15 -3.76 -0.77
C TYR A 282 -28.30 -2.54 -1.05
N VAL A 283 -27.23 -2.66 -1.84
CA VAL A 283 -26.41 -1.51 -2.28
C VAL A 283 -27.25 -0.50 -3.05
N ALA A 284 -28.14 -0.98 -3.93
CA ALA A 284 -29.01 -0.15 -4.75
C ALA A 284 -30.11 0.60 -3.96
N ARG A 285 -30.29 0.31 -2.66
CA ARG A 285 -31.36 0.88 -1.83
C ARG A 285 -30.79 1.70 -0.66
N PRO A 286 -31.45 2.79 -0.25
CA PRO A 286 -31.15 3.43 1.03
C PRO A 286 -31.29 2.43 2.18
N LEU A 287 -30.48 2.60 3.23
CA LEU A 287 -30.73 1.87 4.47
C LEU A 287 -32.07 2.36 5.03
N ALA A 288 -32.95 1.42 5.39
CA ALA A 288 -34.23 1.71 6.00
C ALA A 288 -34.29 1.04 7.37
N ASP A 289 -34.80 1.77 8.35
CA ASP A 289 -35.11 1.21 9.65
C ASP A 289 -36.22 0.17 9.45
N THR A 290 -35.86 -1.09 9.61
CA THR A 290 -36.81 -2.18 9.47
C THR A 290 -37.55 -2.31 10.81
N LEU A 291 -38.79 -1.82 10.87
CA LEU A 291 -39.66 -2.05 12.02
C LEU A 291 -40.03 -3.53 12.08
N GLN A 292 -39.36 -4.28 12.95
CA GLN A 292 -39.62 -5.70 13.19
C GLN A 292 -40.33 -5.88 14.53
N ALA A 293 -41.24 -6.84 14.60
CA ALA A 293 -41.95 -7.17 15.84
C ALA A 293 -41.00 -7.68 16.94
N LYS A 294 -39.97 -8.44 16.56
CA LYS A 294 -38.85 -8.85 17.41
C LYS A 294 -37.55 -8.35 16.76
N PRO A 295 -36.67 -7.64 17.49
CA PRO A 295 -35.38 -7.24 16.95
C PRO A 295 -34.54 -8.48 16.58
N ILE A 296 -33.93 -8.46 15.40
CA ILE A 296 -33.01 -9.52 14.97
C ILE A 296 -31.64 -9.33 15.63
N ILE A 297 -31.10 -10.41 16.18
CA ILE A 297 -29.76 -10.50 16.76
C ILE A 297 -28.93 -11.52 15.98
N LEU A 298 -27.73 -11.10 15.55
CA LEU A 298 -26.71 -12.00 15.03
C LEU A 298 -25.62 -12.22 16.07
N ILE A 299 -25.42 -13.48 16.45
CA ILE A 299 -24.37 -13.91 17.37
C ILE A 299 -23.31 -14.71 16.61
N PHE A 300 -22.03 -14.45 16.89
CA PHE A 300 -20.92 -15.14 16.24
C PHE A 300 -19.62 -15.05 17.06
N GLU A 301 -18.67 -15.91 16.77
CA GLU A 301 -17.30 -15.86 17.30
C GLU A 301 -16.31 -15.63 16.14
N TYR A 302 -15.19 -16.36 16.09
CA TYR A 302 -14.53 -16.56 14.81
C TYR A 302 -15.48 -17.30 13.86
N PRO A 303 -15.44 -17.06 12.54
CA PRO A 303 -16.42 -17.65 11.62
C PRO A 303 -16.46 -19.19 11.63
N HIS A 304 -15.36 -19.84 11.99
CA HIS A 304 -15.25 -21.30 12.11
C HIS A 304 -15.40 -21.80 13.57
N LYS A 305 -15.91 -20.98 14.49
CA LYS A 305 -15.96 -21.27 15.93
C LYS A 305 -17.36 -21.11 16.53
N ALA A 306 -17.67 -22.02 17.45
CA ALA A 306 -18.84 -21.97 18.31
C ALA A 306 -18.52 -22.72 19.61
N GLN A 307 -17.78 -22.07 20.51
CA GLN A 307 -17.23 -22.75 21.69
C GLN A 307 -17.03 -21.85 22.92
N ASP A 308 -17.34 -20.55 22.84
CA ASP A 308 -17.00 -19.54 23.85
C ASP A 308 -18.26 -18.77 24.30
N ASN A 309 -18.08 -17.57 24.85
CA ASN A 309 -19.13 -16.68 25.35
C ASN A 309 -20.23 -16.40 24.32
N GLY A 310 -19.91 -16.41 23.01
CA GLY A 310 -20.90 -16.27 21.95
C GLY A 310 -21.89 -17.42 21.96
N LEU A 311 -21.39 -18.67 21.95
CA LEU A 311 -22.24 -19.86 22.05
C LEU A 311 -23.04 -19.88 23.35
N ALA A 312 -22.41 -19.59 24.49
CA ALA A 312 -23.09 -19.60 25.78
C ALA A 312 -24.25 -18.60 25.84
N PHE A 313 -24.03 -17.38 25.34
CA PHE A 313 -25.06 -16.35 25.29
C PHE A 313 -26.19 -16.71 24.32
N PHE A 314 -25.87 -17.30 23.16
CA PHE A 314 -26.86 -17.81 22.22
C PHE A 314 -27.75 -18.88 22.86
N CYS A 315 -27.17 -19.89 23.50
CA CYS A 315 -27.92 -20.94 24.22
C CYS A 315 -28.82 -20.36 25.32
N TYR A 316 -28.35 -19.34 26.04
CA TYR A 316 -29.15 -18.64 27.04
C TYR A 316 -30.38 -17.97 26.41
N LEU A 317 -30.20 -17.22 25.32
CA LEU A 317 -31.33 -16.59 24.62
C LEU A 317 -32.31 -17.65 24.12
N MET A 318 -31.83 -18.70 23.46
CA MET A 318 -32.69 -19.77 22.93
C MET A 318 -33.54 -20.47 24.00
N THR A 319 -33.05 -20.56 25.24
CA THR A 319 -33.73 -21.31 26.31
C THR A 319 -34.48 -20.44 27.32
N LYS A 320 -34.15 -19.15 27.43
CA LYS A 320 -34.65 -18.25 28.49
C LYS A 320 -35.34 -17.00 27.98
N GLN A 321 -35.19 -16.62 26.71
CA GLN A 321 -35.70 -15.36 26.17
C GLN A 321 -36.35 -15.55 24.79
N ASP A 322 -37.57 -15.07 24.61
CA ASP A 322 -38.26 -15.10 23.30
C ASP A 322 -38.55 -13.70 22.74
N ILE A 323 -37.89 -12.66 23.28
CA ILE A 323 -38.12 -11.27 22.86
C ILE A 323 -37.33 -10.88 21.60
N PHE A 324 -36.37 -11.71 21.18
CA PHE A 324 -35.48 -11.46 20.05
C PHE A 324 -35.59 -12.57 19.01
N ASP A 325 -35.41 -12.21 17.73
CA ASP A 325 -35.21 -13.19 16.67
C ASP A 325 -33.71 -13.47 16.53
N THR A 326 -33.25 -14.53 17.19
CA THR A 326 -31.82 -14.78 17.43
C THR A 326 -31.26 -15.81 16.46
N TYR A 327 -30.13 -15.50 15.85
CA TYR A 327 -29.43 -16.40 14.94
C TYR A 327 -27.93 -16.50 15.28
N TYR A 328 -27.37 -17.69 15.10
CA TYR A 328 -25.93 -17.93 15.21
C TYR A 328 -25.30 -18.00 13.81
N VAL A 329 -24.31 -17.16 13.54
CA VAL A 329 -23.61 -17.13 12.25
C VAL A 329 -22.32 -17.94 12.34
N ILE A 330 -22.18 -18.94 11.45
CA ILE A 330 -21.01 -19.84 11.41
C ILE A 330 -20.72 -20.32 9.98
N GLU A 331 -19.47 -20.64 9.66
CA GLU A 331 -19.10 -21.31 8.41
C GLU A 331 -19.71 -22.70 8.32
N LYS A 332 -20.10 -23.10 7.10
CA LYS A 332 -20.78 -24.38 6.85
C LYS A 332 -19.94 -25.60 7.24
N ASN A 333 -18.62 -25.51 7.07
CA ASN A 333 -17.68 -26.59 7.34
C ASN A 333 -16.91 -26.38 8.66
N ALA A 334 -17.44 -25.55 9.57
CA ALA A 334 -16.81 -25.27 10.84
C ALA A 334 -16.71 -26.55 11.70
N PRO A 335 -15.57 -26.80 12.37
CA PRO A 335 -15.39 -27.97 13.24
C PRO A 335 -16.34 -27.98 14.44
N ASP A 336 -16.80 -26.80 14.87
CA ASP A 336 -17.63 -26.64 16.08
C ASP A 336 -19.14 -26.64 15.76
N ILE A 337 -19.54 -26.94 14.52
CA ILE A 337 -20.95 -26.88 14.09
C ILE A 337 -21.85 -27.81 14.93
N ASP A 338 -21.32 -28.93 15.39
CA ASP A 338 -22.05 -29.91 16.19
C ASP A 338 -22.57 -29.34 17.51
N ASN A 339 -21.90 -28.31 18.06
CA ASN A 339 -22.36 -27.60 19.26
C ASN A 339 -23.68 -26.84 19.05
N LEU A 340 -24.08 -26.62 17.80
CA LEU A 340 -25.30 -25.92 17.40
C LEU A 340 -26.42 -26.88 16.96
N THR A 341 -26.19 -28.20 16.96
CA THR A 341 -27.18 -29.21 16.53
C THR A 341 -28.57 -29.05 17.16
N PRO A 342 -28.71 -28.66 18.44
CA PRO A 342 -30.05 -28.44 19.02
C PRO A 342 -30.83 -27.27 18.43
N TYR A 343 -30.19 -26.39 17.65
CA TYR A 343 -30.71 -25.10 17.20
C TYR A 343 -30.50 -24.86 15.70
N LEU A 344 -30.46 -25.91 14.87
CA LEU A 344 -30.14 -25.79 13.44
C LEU A 344 -31.07 -24.84 12.66
N ASP A 345 -32.31 -24.66 13.11
CA ASP A 345 -33.27 -23.69 12.55
C ASP A 345 -32.87 -22.22 12.81
N ARG A 346 -31.94 -21.99 13.74
CA ARG A 346 -31.37 -20.70 14.12
C ARG A 346 -29.91 -20.55 13.72
N VAL A 347 -29.36 -21.53 13.01
CA VAL A 347 -28.01 -21.45 12.44
C VAL A 347 -28.09 -20.82 11.06
N VAL A 348 -27.22 -19.83 10.81
CA VAL A 348 -27.12 -19.13 9.55
C VAL A 348 -25.72 -19.29 9.00
N PHE A 349 -25.61 -19.89 7.82
CA PHE A 349 -24.28 -20.12 7.25
C PHE A 349 -23.66 -18.84 6.74
N TYR A 350 -22.40 -18.63 7.12
CA TYR A 350 -21.60 -17.47 6.71
C TYR A 350 -21.62 -17.31 5.18
N LYS A 351 -21.69 -16.05 4.74
CA LYS A 351 -21.83 -15.61 3.34
C LYS A 351 -23.00 -16.21 2.52
N SER A 352 -23.93 -16.93 3.13
CA SER A 352 -25.15 -17.36 2.44
C SER A 352 -26.08 -16.18 2.10
N VAL A 353 -27.02 -16.40 1.18
CA VAL A 353 -28.09 -15.42 0.87
C VAL A 353 -28.84 -15.00 2.14
N GLU A 354 -29.08 -15.97 3.03
CA GLU A 354 -29.77 -15.76 4.29
C GLU A 354 -28.95 -14.91 5.26
N HIS A 355 -27.62 -15.14 5.32
CA HIS A 355 -26.72 -14.29 6.10
C HIS A 355 -26.74 -12.85 5.60
N VAL A 356 -26.67 -12.62 4.29
CA VAL A 356 -26.76 -11.26 3.72
C VAL A 356 -28.10 -10.63 4.08
N ARG A 357 -29.22 -11.35 3.91
CA ARG A 357 -30.56 -10.85 4.26
C ARG A 357 -30.66 -10.45 5.72
N LEU A 358 -30.27 -11.35 6.63
CA LEU A 358 -30.36 -11.11 8.06
C LEU A 358 -29.40 -10.02 8.53
N PHE A 359 -28.19 -9.91 7.96
CA PHE A 359 -27.25 -8.84 8.28
C PHE A 359 -27.86 -7.45 8.02
N PHE A 360 -28.51 -7.25 6.87
CA PHE A 360 -29.16 -5.97 6.58
C PHE A 360 -30.43 -5.72 7.40
N ALA A 361 -31.08 -6.77 7.89
CA ALA A 361 -32.26 -6.70 8.75
C ALA A 361 -31.93 -6.57 10.25
N ALA A 362 -30.71 -6.94 10.67
CA ALA A 362 -30.37 -7.07 12.07
C ALA A 362 -30.27 -5.73 12.81
N SER A 363 -30.63 -5.76 14.09
CA SER A 363 -30.50 -4.64 15.03
C SER A 363 -29.24 -4.76 15.90
N TYR A 364 -28.77 -5.99 16.16
CA TYR A 364 -27.64 -6.25 17.04
C TYR A 364 -26.60 -7.15 16.37
N LEU A 365 -25.32 -6.81 16.54
CA LEU A 365 -24.18 -7.71 16.31
C LEU A 365 -23.56 -8.02 17.67
N ILE A 366 -23.52 -9.28 18.06
CA ILE A 366 -22.99 -9.70 19.35
C ILE A 366 -21.88 -10.72 19.11
N SER A 367 -20.69 -10.44 19.62
CA SER A 367 -19.55 -11.34 19.41
C SER A 367 -18.57 -11.31 20.56
N SER A 368 -17.87 -12.43 20.75
CA SER A 368 -16.66 -12.48 21.56
C SER A 368 -15.45 -11.91 20.82
N HIS A 369 -15.56 -11.53 19.54
CA HIS A 369 -14.47 -11.03 18.69
C HIS A 369 -14.85 -9.70 18.01
N THR A 370 -14.04 -9.25 17.04
CA THR A 370 -14.36 -8.06 16.25
C THR A 370 -15.67 -8.25 15.48
N PRO A 371 -16.56 -7.24 15.43
CA PRO A 371 -17.80 -7.33 14.66
C PRO A 371 -17.59 -7.70 13.18
N ASN A 372 -16.40 -7.41 12.63
CA ASN A 372 -16.06 -7.69 11.24
C ASN A 372 -16.15 -9.18 10.86
N TYR A 373 -16.03 -10.10 11.83
CA TYR A 373 -16.16 -11.53 11.56
C TYR A 373 -17.60 -11.97 11.26
N GLY A 374 -18.60 -11.20 11.70
CA GLY A 374 -20.01 -11.47 11.43
C GLY A 374 -20.58 -10.69 10.24
N ILE A 375 -19.72 -10.01 9.46
CA ILE A 375 -20.14 -9.24 8.27
C ILE A 375 -19.86 -10.11 7.04
N PRO A 376 -20.82 -10.28 6.10
CA PRO A 376 -20.62 -11.14 4.92
C PRO A 376 -19.47 -10.68 4.00
N LEU A 377 -19.24 -9.37 3.91
CA LEU A 377 -18.16 -8.75 3.16
C LEU A 377 -17.89 -7.34 3.69
N LEU A 378 -16.65 -6.86 3.63
CA LEU A 378 -16.26 -5.57 4.24
C LEU A 378 -16.25 -4.43 3.22
N THR A 379 -17.43 -3.89 2.97
CA THR A 379 -17.70 -2.76 2.04
C THR A 379 -18.22 -1.52 2.77
N LYS A 380 -18.25 -0.37 2.10
CA LYS A 380 -18.82 0.87 2.62
C LYS A 380 -20.28 0.68 3.02
N LYS A 381 -21.06 -0.03 2.20
CA LYS A 381 -22.47 -0.30 2.49
C LYS A 381 -22.67 -1.14 3.75
N THR A 382 -21.83 -2.17 3.95
CA THR A 382 -21.89 -2.98 5.17
C THR A 382 -21.35 -2.25 6.40
N GLU A 383 -20.36 -1.36 6.23
CA GLU A 383 -19.85 -0.51 7.30
C GLU A 383 -20.91 0.52 7.75
N GLU A 384 -21.59 1.14 6.78
CA GLU A 384 -22.74 2.01 7.01
C GLU A 384 -23.87 1.25 7.70
N LYS A 385 -24.22 0.05 7.24
CA LYS A 385 -25.23 -0.77 7.92
C LYS A 385 -24.81 -1.09 9.35
N ARG A 386 -23.56 -1.51 9.57
CA ARG A 386 -23.02 -1.80 10.90
C ARG A 386 -23.10 -0.59 11.83
N SER A 387 -22.88 0.64 11.35
CA SER A 387 -22.96 1.83 12.21
C SER A 387 -24.37 2.10 12.74
N HIS A 388 -25.41 1.55 12.12
CA HIS A 388 -26.81 1.62 12.58
C HIS A 388 -27.20 0.45 13.51
N MET A 389 -26.31 -0.53 13.70
CA MET A 389 -26.54 -1.66 14.60
C MET A 389 -25.93 -1.36 15.97
N HIS A 390 -26.47 -2.01 17.00
CA HIS A 390 -25.84 -2.02 18.32
C HIS A 390 -24.84 -3.17 18.41
N LYS A 391 -23.55 -2.86 18.59
CA LYS A 391 -22.45 -3.85 18.63
C LYS A 391 -22.07 -4.15 20.08
N ILE A 392 -22.27 -5.40 20.50
CA ILE A 392 -21.95 -5.87 21.85
C ILE A 392 -20.76 -6.82 21.78
N PHE A 393 -19.72 -6.48 22.54
CA PHE A 393 -18.54 -7.32 22.71
C PHE A 393 -18.64 -8.11 24.01
N LEU A 394 -18.68 -9.44 23.91
CA LEU A 394 -18.83 -10.36 25.06
C LEU A 394 -17.50 -10.66 25.78
N GLN A 395 -16.39 -10.07 25.31
CA GLN A 395 -15.04 -10.37 25.73
C GLN A 395 -14.66 -11.86 25.51
N HIS A 396 -13.38 -12.11 25.25
CA HIS A 396 -12.79 -13.45 25.35
C HIS A 396 -11.46 -13.31 26.07
N GLY A 397 -11.29 -14.09 27.13
CA GLY A 397 -10.08 -14.08 27.95
C GLY A 397 -9.84 -12.80 28.77
N ILE A 398 -8.77 -12.85 29.56
CA ILE A 398 -8.37 -11.77 30.48
C ILE A 398 -7.57 -10.71 29.70
N THR A 399 -8.09 -9.48 29.64
CA THR A 399 -7.46 -8.36 28.91
C THR A 399 -6.35 -7.67 29.69
N ALA A 400 -6.22 -7.91 31.01
CA ALA A 400 -5.19 -7.28 31.85
C ALA A 400 -3.75 -7.60 31.43
N LEU A 401 -3.52 -8.74 30.75
CA LEU A 401 -2.19 -9.20 30.37
C LEU A 401 -1.68 -8.62 29.04
N LYS A 402 -2.56 -8.01 28.23
CA LYS A 402 -2.20 -7.47 26.91
C LYS A 402 -3.03 -6.23 26.61
N ASN A 403 -2.38 -5.15 26.20
CA ASN A 403 -3.11 -3.98 25.72
C ASN A 403 -3.87 -4.32 24.43
N VAL A 404 -5.20 -4.45 24.55
CA VAL A 404 -6.11 -4.75 23.44
C VAL A 404 -6.79 -3.48 22.87
N GLU A 405 -6.46 -2.30 23.39
CA GLU A 405 -6.98 -1.01 22.91
C GLU A 405 -6.81 -0.81 21.40
N PRO A 406 -5.68 -1.17 20.76
CA PRO A 406 -5.54 -1.01 19.31
C PRO A 406 -6.54 -1.82 18.48
N PHE A 407 -7.13 -2.88 19.06
CA PHE A 407 -8.03 -3.79 18.35
C PHE A 407 -9.51 -3.53 18.67
N TYR A 408 -9.84 -3.19 19.91
CA TYR A 408 -11.23 -3.05 20.39
C TYR A 408 -11.54 -1.70 21.03
N GLY A 409 -10.51 -0.90 21.34
CA GLY A 409 -10.66 0.35 22.06
C GLY A 409 -11.33 1.43 21.22
N ASN A 410 -12.22 2.20 21.85
CA ASN A 410 -12.95 3.28 21.19
C ASN A 410 -12.05 4.44 20.72
N ARG A 411 -10.83 4.58 21.27
CA ARG A 411 -9.86 5.59 20.82
C ARG A 411 -9.27 5.21 19.46
N SER A 412 -8.78 3.99 19.31
CA SER A 412 -8.23 3.50 18.04
C SER A 412 -9.29 3.11 17.02
N ASN A 413 -10.48 2.68 17.47
CA ASN A 413 -11.56 2.20 16.62
C ASN A 413 -12.92 2.81 17.01
N PRO A 414 -13.12 4.13 16.78
CA PRO A 414 -14.36 4.81 17.16
C PRO A 414 -15.60 4.14 16.55
N GLY A 415 -16.61 3.85 17.38
CA GLY A 415 -17.87 3.24 16.93
C GLY A 415 -17.74 1.79 16.44
N LEU A 416 -16.65 1.09 16.74
CA LEU A 416 -16.52 -0.35 16.47
C LEU A 416 -17.40 -1.18 17.42
N ILE A 417 -17.38 -0.86 18.72
CA ILE A 417 -18.12 -1.53 19.79
C ILE A 417 -18.89 -0.47 20.60
N ASP A 418 -20.16 -0.74 20.90
CA ASP A 418 -21.01 0.18 21.69
C ASP A 418 -21.11 -0.25 23.14
N THR A 419 -21.05 -1.55 23.42
CA THR A 419 -21.17 -2.11 24.77
C THR A 419 -20.21 -3.28 24.95
N VAL A 420 -19.57 -3.33 26.11
CA VAL A 420 -18.72 -4.44 26.54
C VAL A 420 -19.40 -5.13 27.70
N ILE A 421 -19.66 -6.43 27.56
CA ILE A 421 -20.18 -7.27 28.64
C ILE A 421 -19.01 -8.12 29.13
N VAL A 422 -18.80 -8.09 30.44
CA VAL A 422 -17.73 -8.84 31.11
C VAL A 422 -18.35 -9.70 32.20
N SER A 423 -17.83 -10.92 32.38
CA SER A 423 -18.14 -11.72 33.56
C SER A 423 -17.32 -11.20 34.74
N SER A 424 -17.98 -10.98 35.88
CA SER A 424 -17.34 -10.62 37.16
C SER A 424 -16.69 -11.82 37.84
#